data_AF-A0AAW1HZ86-F1
#
_entry.id   AF-A0AAW1HZ86-F1
#
_cell.length_a   1.000
_cell.length_b   1.000
_cell.length_c   1.000
_cell.angle_alpha   90.00
_cell.angle_beta   90.00
_cell.angle_gamma   90.00
#
_symmetry.space_group_name_H-M   'P 1'
#
loop_
_entity.id
_entity.type
_entity.pdbx_description
1 polymer ?
#
loop_
_entity_poly.entity_id
_entity_poly.type
_entity_poly.pdbx_seq_one_letter_code
_entity_poly.pdbx_strand_id
1 'polypeptide(L)'
;METSVPKVSGIYQTACLAPLSLKYYSLCLRQGSFTVKLHFAEMMYSDDHNFSSLGRRFFDVSIQGKVMLKDFDISAAAGGAGKPVTREFGNVSVTDRTLEIFLYWAGRGTTAVPMRGAYGPLISGISVTPNFNVSSGLSAGAIAGIVLASCAIFVSLLVILWMRGYLGGKDDENEEFRRLGTAYFSLKQIKTATNEFNIRNKIGEGGFGPVYKGVLPDGKIIAVKQLSSKSKQGNREFVNEIGMISALQHPNLVKLYGCCIEGKVLLLVYEYMENNSLAHALFAKEDQKLRLDWPTRRRICLGIAKGLA
;
A
#
# COMPACT_ATOMS: atom_id res chain seq x y z
N MET A 1 -17.86 -8.82 57.44
CA MET A 1 -18.90 -9.62 56.77
C MET A 1 -19.27 -8.84 55.51
N GLU A 2 -18.56 -9.09 54.41
CA GLU A 2 -18.85 -8.49 53.11
C GLU A 2 -20.12 -9.14 52.56
N THR A 3 -21.21 -8.39 52.50
CA THR A 3 -22.40 -8.80 51.76
C THR A 3 -22.08 -8.66 50.28
N SER A 4 -21.98 -9.79 49.58
CA SER A 4 -21.78 -9.87 48.14
C SER A 4 -23.02 -9.32 47.42
N VAL A 5 -22.98 -8.03 47.07
CA VAL A 5 -23.92 -7.44 46.11
C VAL A 5 -23.80 -8.24 44.81
N PRO A 6 -24.90 -8.78 44.25
CA PRO A 6 -24.84 -9.60 43.05
C PRO A 6 -24.17 -8.80 41.93
N LYS A 7 -23.12 -9.38 41.33
CA LYS A 7 -22.36 -8.75 40.24
C LYS A 7 -23.25 -8.66 39.01
N VAL A 8 -23.97 -7.55 38.88
CA VAL A 8 -24.81 -7.26 37.73
C VAL A 8 -23.94 -7.22 36.47
N SER A 9 -24.32 -7.97 35.43
CA SER A 9 -23.56 -8.13 34.20
C SER A 9 -24.16 -7.32 33.04
N GLY A 10 -23.31 -6.86 32.12
CA GLY A 10 -23.74 -6.19 30.88
C GLY A 10 -24.16 -4.73 31.08
N ILE A 11 -25.21 -4.31 30.38
CA ILE A 11 -25.64 -2.90 30.26
C ILE A 11 -26.10 -2.24 31.58
N TYR A 12 -26.27 -3.02 32.65
CA TYR A 12 -26.75 -2.54 33.94
C TYR A 12 -25.62 -2.21 34.94
N GLN A 13 -24.36 -2.21 34.47
CA GLN A 13 -23.20 -1.78 35.27
C GLN A 13 -23.01 -0.27 35.31
N THR A 14 -23.65 0.46 34.41
CA THR A 14 -23.60 1.92 34.32
C THR A 14 -25.00 2.47 34.03
N ALA A 15 -25.20 3.75 34.33
CA ALA A 15 -26.43 4.44 34.02
C ALA A 15 -26.19 5.92 33.75
N CYS A 16 -26.98 6.50 32.85
CA CYS A 16 -27.12 7.94 32.73
C CYS A 16 -28.07 8.44 33.82
N LEU A 17 -27.66 9.49 34.51
CA LEU A 17 -28.42 10.14 35.58
C LEU A 17 -28.41 11.65 35.35
N ALA A 18 -29.56 12.29 35.49
CA ALA A 18 -29.65 13.75 35.51
C ALA A 18 -30.60 14.19 36.64
N PRO A 19 -30.37 15.35 37.30
CA PRO A 19 -31.24 15.82 38.37
C PRO A 19 -32.69 16.12 37.94
N LEU A 20 -32.88 16.62 36.72
CA LEU A 20 -34.18 17.10 36.24
C LEU A 20 -34.74 16.24 35.13
N SER A 21 -33.98 15.99 34.07
CA SER A 21 -34.48 15.26 32.90
C SER A 21 -33.39 14.69 32.02
N LEU A 22 -33.72 13.62 31.30
CA LEU A 22 -32.94 13.04 30.22
C LEU A 22 -33.80 12.98 28.96
N LYS A 23 -33.24 13.42 27.83
CA LYS A 23 -33.94 13.44 26.54
C LYS A 23 -33.08 12.76 25.49
N TYR A 24 -33.65 11.75 24.83
CA TYR A 24 -32.99 10.95 23.81
C TYR A 24 -33.72 11.06 22.49
N TYR A 25 -32.94 11.15 21.42
CA TYR A 25 -33.43 11.18 20.05
C TYR A 25 -32.76 10.08 19.25
N SER A 26 -33.56 9.20 18.63
CA SER A 26 -33.06 8.38 17.53
C SER A 26 -33.42 9.06 16.22
N LEU A 27 -32.40 9.52 15.50
CA LEU A 27 -32.53 10.27 14.25
C LEU A 27 -32.46 9.34 13.04
N CYS A 28 -32.95 9.81 11.90
CA CYS A 28 -32.87 9.11 10.61
C CYS A 28 -33.52 7.71 10.60
N LEU A 29 -34.53 7.49 11.44
CA LEU A 29 -35.29 6.24 11.42
C LEU A 29 -36.19 6.15 10.19
N ARG A 30 -36.39 4.94 9.65
CA ARG A 30 -37.45 4.69 8.67
C ARG A 30 -38.81 4.94 9.32
N GLN A 31 -39.76 5.44 8.54
CA GLN A 31 -41.12 5.61 9.03
C GLN A 31 -41.75 4.24 9.28
N GLY A 32 -42.41 4.10 10.42
CA GLY A 32 -43.06 2.85 10.78
C GLY A 32 -43.18 2.64 12.28
N SER A 33 -43.56 1.42 12.63
CA SER A 33 -43.74 0.98 14.01
C SER A 33 -42.46 0.38 14.56
N PHE A 34 -42.13 0.73 15.80
CA PHE A 34 -40.96 0.23 16.53
C PHE A 34 -41.38 -0.34 17.89
N THR A 35 -40.57 -1.25 18.39
CA THR A 35 -40.60 -1.69 19.79
C THR A 35 -39.45 -1.02 20.52
N VAL A 36 -39.76 -0.31 21.60
CA VAL A 36 -38.81 0.42 22.44
C VAL A 36 -38.66 -0.31 23.77
N LYS A 37 -37.45 -0.71 24.12
CA LYS A 37 -37.13 -1.29 25.44
C LYS A 37 -36.26 -0.32 26.22
N LEU A 38 -36.70 0.03 27.42
CA LEU A 38 -35.95 0.85 28.36
C LEU A 38 -35.44 -0.03 29.49
N HIS A 39 -34.13 0.02 29.70
CA HIS A 39 -33.41 -0.81 30.65
C HIS A 39 -33.01 0.03 31.87
N PHE A 40 -33.35 -0.45 33.06
CA PHE A 40 -33.11 0.24 34.32
C PHE A 40 -32.49 -0.70 35.35
N ALA A 41 -31.64 -0.15 36.22
CA ALA A 41 -31.26 -0.75 37.49
C ALA A 41 -31.05 0.41 38.48
N GLU A 42 -31.64 0.36 39.67
CA GLU A 42 -31.42 1.42 40.67
C GLU A 42 -30.03 1.22 41.28
N MET A 43 -29.11 2.13 41.01
CA MET A 43 -27.72 2.03 41.43
C MET A 43 -27.32 3.04 42.51
N MET A 44 -28.13 4.07 42.75
CA MET A 44 -27.82 5.15 43.68
C MET A 44 -28.40 4.91 45.07
N TYR A 45 -29.59 4.33 45.12
CA TYR A 45 -30.25 3.89 46.35
C TYR A 45 -29.92 2.42 46.62
N SER A 46 -29.76 2.04 47.88
CA SER A 46 -29.53 0.64 48.32
C SER A 46 -30.69 0.18 49.19
N ASP A 47 -30.87 -1.13 49.32
CA ASP A 47 -31.83 -1.73 50.26
C ASP A 47 -31.19 -2.01 51.65
N ASP A 48 -29.88 -1.75 51.81
CA ASP A 48 -29.17 -1.95 53.07
C ASP A 48 -29.58 -0.95 54.16
N HIS A 49 -29.22 -1.18 55.43
CA HIS A 49 -29.50 -0.24 56.53
C HIS A 49 -28.67 1.07 56.51
N ASN A 50 -28.07 1.43 55.37
CA ASN A 50 -27.26 2.63 55.20
C ASN A 50 -28.11 3.86 54.86
N PHE A 51 -27.56 5.08 55.02
CA PHE A 51 -28.26 6.34 54.74
C PHE A 51 -28.94 6.39 53.35
N SER A 52 -28.32 5.77 52.35
CA SER A 52 -28.85 5.69 50.97
C SER A 52 -30.17 4.91 50.86
N SER A 53 -30.56 4.07 51.81
CA SER A 53 -31.84 3.33 51.73
C SER A 53 -33.07 4.11 52.15
N LEU A 54 -32.88 5.31 52.72
CA LEU A 54 -33.96 6.25 53.00
C LEU A 54 -34.43 7.00 51.74
N GLY A 55 -33.65 6.92 50.66
CA GLY A 55 -33.96 7.60 49.42
C GLY A 55 -34.97 6.85 48.55
N ARG A 56 -35.78 7.61 47.81
CA ARG A 56 -36.72 7.07 46.82
C ARG A 56 -36.63 7.88 45.54
N ARG A 57 -36.58 7.18 44.39
CA ARG A 57 -36.58 7.78 43.05
C ARG A 57 -37.95 7.62 42.41
N PHE A 58 -38.48 8.71 41.88
CA PHE A 58 -39.66 8.68 41.01
C PHE A 58 -39.43 9.61 39.84
N PHE A 59 -39.72 9.14 38.63
CA PHE A 59 -39.71 9.97 37.44
C PHE A 59 -40.74 9.47 36.43
N ASP A 60 -41.18 10.35 35.56
CA ASP A 60 -42.06 10.00 34.46
C ASP A 60 -41.23 9.67 33.22
N VAL A 61 -41.79 8.82 32.36
CA VAL A 61 -41.22 8.48 31.07
C VAL A 61 -42.26 8.72 30.01
N SER A 62 -41.91 9.52 29.01
CA SER A 62 -42.72 9.77 27.83
C SER A 62 -41.97 9.33 26.57
N ILE A 63 -42.73 8.81 25.61
CA ILE A 63 -42.22 8.40 24.29
C ILE A 63 -43.13 9.08 23.26
N GLN A 64 -42.53 9.83 22.33
CA GLN A 64 -43.26 10.66 21.35
C GLN A 64 -44.31 11.57 22.01
N GLY A 65 -43.94 12.24 23.10
CA GLY A 65 -44.82 13.15 23.85
C GLY A 65 -45.95 12.49 24.66
N LYS A 66 -46.12 11.17 24.57
CA LYS A 66 -47.10 10.43 25.37
C LYS A 66 -46.44 9.85 26.62
N VAL A 67 -46.96 10.18 27.81
CA VAL A 67 -46.51 9.60 29.08
C VAL A 67 -46.86 8.11 29.10
N MET A 68 -45.84 7.27 29.19
CA MET A 68 -45.95 5.81 29.19
C MET A 68 -45.76 5.21 30.59
N LEU A 69 -44.91 5.83 31.41
CA LEU A 69 -44.76 5.50 32.83
C LEU A 69 -44.91 6.78 33.64
N LYS A 70 -45.72 6.71 34.69
CA LYS A 70 -45.91 7.80 35.63
C LYS A 70 -45.40 7.35 36.99
N ASP A 71 -44.65 8.22 37.68
CA ASP A 71 -44.05 7.95 38.99
C ASP A 71 -43.28 6.63 39.04
N PHE A 72 -42.46 6.41 38.02
CA PHE A 72 -41.76 5.15 37.89
C PHE A 72 -40.70 5.00 38.97
N ASP A 73 -40.88 3.98 39.82
CA ASP A 73 -39.92 3.52 40.81
C ASP A 73 -39.21 2.27 40.29
N ILE A 74 -37.91 2.41 40.02
CA ILE A 74 -37.09 1.33 39.48
C ILE A 74 -36.97 0.19 40.49
N SER A 75 -36.71 0.49 41.77
CA SER A 75 -36.50 -0.53 42.81
C SER A 75 -37.79 -1.31 43.06
N ALA A 76 -38.94 -0.63 43.15
CA ALA A 76 -40.21 -1.32 43.30
C ALA A 76 -40.52 -2.21 42.08
N ALA A 77 -40.23 -1.72 40.87
CA ALA A 77 -40.44 -2.47 39.63
C ALA A 77 -39.51 -3.68 39.46
N ALA A 78 -38.28 -3.60 39.99
CA ALA A 78 -37.27 -4.65 39.92
C ALA A 78 -37.30 -5.63 41.11
N GLY A 79 -38.09 -5.32 42.15
CA GLY A 79 -38.13 -6.10 43.39
C GLY A 79 -36.90 -5.88 44.28
N GLY A 80 -36.29 -4.69 44.23
CA GLY A 80 -35.16 -4.27 45.04
C GLY A 80 -34.14 -3.40 44.28
N ALA A 81 -33.31 -2.69 45.02
CA ALA A 81 -32.17 -1.93 44.50
C ALA A 81 -31.12 -2.86 43.86
N GLY A 82 -30.40 -2.34 42.86
CA GLY A 82 -29.37 -3.07 42.12
C GLY A 82 -29.88 -4.17 41.19
N LYS A 83 -31.19 -4.46 41.17
CA LYS A 83 -31.78 -5.48 40.29
C LYS A 83 -32.16 -4.87 38.93
N PRO A 84 -31.91 -5.58 37.81
CA PRO A 84 -32.28 -5.10 36.49
C PRO A 84 -33.80 -5.22 36.26
N VAL A 85 -34.38 -4.22 35.61
CA VAL A 85 -35.76 -4.25 35.10
C VAL A 85 -35.83 -3.65 33.70
N THR A 86 -36.62 -4.27 32.83
CA THR A 86 -36.87 -3.78 31.47
C THR A 86 -38.35 -3.41 31.30
N ARG A 87 -38.61 -2.27 30.67
CA ARG A 87 -39.95 -1.85 30.26
C ARG A 87 -40.02 -1.80 28.74
N GLU A 88 -40.95 -2.55 28.18
CA GLU A 88 -41.11 -2.73 26.74
C GLU A 88 -42.39 -2.05 26.26
N PHE A 89 -42.26 -1.22 25.23
CA PHE A 89 -43.33 -0.47 24.60
C PHE A 89 -43.37 -0.86 23.13
N GLY A 90 -44.33 -1.74 22.79
CA GLY A 90 -44.60 -2.11 21.40
C GLY A 90 -45.37 -1.01 20.66
N ASN A 91 -45.33 -1.09 19.34
CA ASN A 91 -46.14 -0.28 18.43
C ASN A 91 -45.96 1.24 18.56
N VAL A 92 -44.73 1.68 18.83
CA VAL A 92 -44.38 3.11 18.84
C VAL A 92 -44.23 3.58 17.39
N SER A 93 -45.11 4.48 16.97
CA SER A 93 -45.09 5.03 15.60
C SER A 93 -44.07 6.16 15.47
N VAL A 94 -43.26 6.09 14.41
CA VAL A 94 -42.31 7.15 14.01
C VAL A 94 -42.71 7.65 12.63
N THR A 95 -43.11 8.91 12.53
CA THR A 95 -43.61 9.54 11.29
C THR A 95 -42.64 10.56 10.71
N ASP A 96 -41.93 11.30 11.55
CA ASP A 96 -41.00 12.38 11.22
C ASP A 96 -39.53 11.93 11.15
N ARG A 97 -39.30 10.61 11.07
CA ARG A 97 -37.97 9.96 11.11
C ARG A 97 -37.19 10.17 12.42
N THR A 98 -37.84 10.71 13.45
CA THR A 98 -37.26 10.93 14.77
C THR A 98 -38.08 10.20 15.83
N LEU A 99 -37.40 9.47 16.71
CA LEU A 99 -38.01 8.92 17.91
C LEU A 99 -37.52 9.70 19.12
N GLU A 100 -38.42 10.40 19.81
CA GLU A 100 -38.13 11.08 21.07
C GLU A 100 -38.51 10.21 22.28
N ILE A 101 -37.59 10.09 23.23
CA ILE A 101 -37.81 9.49 24.55
C ILE A 101 -37.39 10.53 25.60
N PHE A 102 -38.30 10.89 26.49
CA PHE A 102 -38.08 11.91 27.50
C PHE A 102 -38.44 11.39 28.89
N LEU A 103 -37.42 11.36 29.75
CA LEU A 103 -37.53 11.00 31.15
C LEU A 103 -37.38 12.27 31.98
N TYR A 104 -38.27 12.51 32.93
CA TYR A 104 -38.23 13.74 33.72
C TYR A 104 -38.72 13.55 35.15
N TRP A 105 -38.11 14.30 36.06
CA TRP A 105 -38.49 14.34 37.45
C TRP A 105 -39.70 15.27 37.64
N ALA A 106 -40.82 14.71 38.08
CA ALA A 106 -42.07 15.45 38.28
C ALA A 106 -42.22 16.02 39.71
N GLY A 107 -41.13 16.18 40.45
CA GLY A 107 -41.15 16.75 41.81
C GLY A 107 -41.35 15.74 42.95
N ARG A 108 -41.25 14.43 42.70
CA ARG A 108 -41.48 13.37 43.69
C ARG A 108 -40.23 12.59 44.08
N GLY A 109 -40.18 12.10 45.32
CA GLY A 109 -39.04 11.35 45.84
C GLY A 109 -38.09 12.21 46.68
N THR A 110 -36.95 11.63 47.02
CA THR A 110 -36.02 12.21 48.01
C THR A 110 -34.95 13.04 47.30
N THR A 111 -34.85 14.33 47.60
CA THR A 111 -33.94 15.24 46.87
C THR A 111 -32.56 15.42 47.50
N ALA A 112 -32.38 15.02 48.76
CA ALA A 112 -31.16 15.23 49.54
C ALA A 112 -30.39 13.94 49.89
N VAL A 113 -30.95 12.77 49.58
CA VAL A 113 -30.36 11.46 49.84
C VAL A 113 -30.09 10.77 48.51
N PRO A 114 -28.97 10.04 48.34
CA PRO A 114 -27.77 10.06 49.22
C PRO A 114 -27.00 11.38 49.11
N MET A 115 -27.15 12.09 47.99
CA MET A 115 -26.57 13.40 47.73
C MET A 115 -27.56 14.25 46.92
N ARG A 116 -27.44 15.58 47.01
CA ARG A 116 -28.28 16.47 46.20
C ARG A 116 -28.06 16.25 44.71
N GLY A 117 -29.15 16.21 43.95
CA GLY A 117 -29.12 16.02 42.49
C GLY A 117 -29.18 14.56 42.04
N ALA A 118 -29.08 13.60 42.97
CA ALA A 118 -29.14 12.18 42.64
C ALA A 118 -30.57 11.63 42.43
N TYR A 119 -31.60 12.49 42.40
CA TYR A 119 -33.02 12.10 42.52
C TYR A 119 -33.80 12.05 41.19
N GLY A 120 -33.23 12.57 40.10
CA GLY A 120 -33.93 12.65 38.82
C GLY A 120 -33.98 11.32 38.05
N PRO A 121 -34.23 11.32 36.73
CA PRO A 121 -34.30 10.08 35.98
C PRO A 121 -32.95 9.38 35.87
N LEU A 122 -32.99 8.04 35.96
CA LEU A 122 -31.86 7.14 35.78
C LEU A 122 -32.21 6.10 34.72
N ILE A 123 -31.30 5.82 33.77
CA ILE A 123 -31.50 4.79 32.75
C ILE A 123 -30.16 4.12 32.39
N SER A 124 -30.18 2.79 32.24
CA SER A 124 -28.99 1.99 31.92
C SER A 124 -28.82 1.79 30.41
N GLY A 125 -29.92 1.67 29.67
CA GLY A 125 -29.86 1.48 28.22
C GLY A 125 -31.20 1.64 27.53
N ILE A 126 -31.15 1.87 26.21
CA ILE A 126 -32.31 1.99 25.33
C ILE A 126 -32.08 1.07 24.14
N SER A 127 -33.08 0.26 23.81
CA SER A 127 -33.11 -0.55 22.59
C SER A 127 -34.33 -0.18 21.75
N VAL A 128 -34.13 0.01 20.46
CA VAL A 128 -35.18 0.39 19.49
C VAL A 128 -35.10 -0.59 18.33
N THR A 129 -36.14 -1.41 18.17
CA THR A 129 -36.19 -2.45 17.13
C THR A 129 -37.36 -2.20 16.18
N PRO A 130 -37.16 -2.17 14.85
CA PRO A 130 -38.26 -2.00 13.90
C PRO A 130 -39.18 -3.22 13.88
N ASN A 131 -40.49 -2.98 13.82
CA ASN A 131 -41.52 -4.04 13.69
C ASN A 131 -41.83 -4.37 12.22
N PHE A 132 -41.01 -3.90 11.28
CA PHE A 132 -41.15 -4.13 9.85
C PHE A 132 -39.87 -4.75 9.30
N ASN A 133 -40.01 -5.47 8.18
CA ASN A 133 -38.89 -6.13 7.54
C ASN A 133 -37.95 -5.06 6.95
N VAL A 134 -36.78 -4.91 7.55
CA VAL A 134 -35.73 -4.07 6.98
C VAL A 134 -35.14 -4.89 5.85
N SER A 135 -35.41 -4.52 4.59
CA SER A 135 -34.77 -5.13 3.43
C SER A 135 -33.28 -5.31 3.72
N SER A 136 -32.83 -6.55 3.91
CA SER A 136 -31.41 -6.88 3.87
C SER A 136 -30.89 -6.35 2.54
N GLY A 137 -29.65 -5.88 2.51
CA GLY A 137 -29.06 -5.33 1.30
C GLY A 137 -29.03 -6.33 0.14
N LEU A 138 -28.14 -6.12 -0.81
CA LEU A 138 -27.94 -7.09 -1.90
C LEU A 138 -27.74 -8.50 -1.32
N SER A 139 -28.37 -9.50 -1.96
CA SER A 139 -28.21 -10.90 -1.55
C SER A 139 -26.74 -11.30 -1.63
N ALA A 140 -26.33 -12.27 -0.80
CA ALA A 140 -24.96 -12.78 -0.86
C ALA A 140 -24.56 -13.22 -2.28
N GLY A 141 -25.50 -13.81 -3.03
CA GLY A 141 -25.31 -14.16 -4.44
C GLY A 141 -25.11 -12.95 -5.35
N ALA A 142 -25.86 -11.86 -5.15
CA ALA A 142 -25.67 -10.62 -5.90
C ALA A 142 -24.31 -9.97 -5.63
N ILE A 143 -23.86 -9.96 -4.37
CA ILE A 143 -22.53 -9.46 -3.99
C ILE A 143 -21.45 -10.31 -4.65
N ALA A 144 -21.54 -11.64 -4.55
CA ALA A 144 -20.58 -12.56 -5.18
C ALA A 144 -20.52 -12.36 -6.71
N GLY A 145 -21.67 -12.16 -7.36
CA GLY A 145 -21.75 -11.88 -8.80
C GLY A 145 -21.03 -10.59 -9.19
N ILE A 146 -21.23 -9.49 -8.45
CA ILE A 146 -20.57 -8.21 -8.71
C ILE A 146 -19.04 -8.35 -8.57
N VAL A 147 -18.58 -9.04 -7.53
CA VAL A 147 -17.14 -9.26 -7.30
C VAL A 147 -16.53 -10.06 -8.45
N LEU A 148 -17.14 -11.19 -8.84
CA LEU A 148 -16.65 -12.02 -9.93
C LEU A 148 -16.59 -11.26 -11.27
N ALA A 149 -17.63 -10.49 -11.60
CA ALA A 149 -17.65 -9.67 -12.81
C ALA A 149 -16.54 -8.61 -12.81
N SER A 150 -16.33 -7.94 -11.67
CA SER A 150 -15.28 -6.91 -11.55
C SER A 150 -13.87 -7.49 -11.70
N CYS A 151 -13.61 -8.66 -11.10
CA CYS A 151 -12.35 -9.37 -11.25
C CYS A 151 -12.12 -9.80 -12.70
N ALA A 152 -13.15 -10.32 -13.38
CA ALA A 152 -13.05 -10.74 -14.77
C ALA A 152 -12.71 -9.57 -15.70
N ILE A 153 -13.32 -8.40 -15.50
CA ILE A 153 -13.00 -7.17 -16.25
C ILE A 153 -11.56 -6.73 -15.99
N PHE A 154 -11.13 -6.73 -14.73
CA PHE A 154 -9.77 -6.34 -14.37
C PHE A 154 -8.71 -7.26 -14.99
N VAL A 155 -8.91 -8.58 -14.91
CA VAL A 155 -8.02 -9.56 -15.56
C VAL A 155 -8.01 -9.37 -17.08
N SER A 156 -9.18 -9.14 -17.69
CA SER A 156 -9.28 -8.88 -19.13
C SER A 156 -8.51 -7.62 -19.53
N LEU A 157 -8.59 -6.54 -18.74
CA LEU A 157 -7.81 -5.32 -18.96
C LEU A 157 -6.31 -5.56 -18.82
N LEU A 158 -5.87 -6.33 -17.81
CA LEU A 158 -4.46 -6.70 -17.66
C LEU A 158 -3.95 -7.52 -18.86
N VAL A 159 -4.75 -8.47 -19.36
CA VAL A 159 -4.40 -9.25 -20.55
C VAL A 159 -4.31 -8.36 -21.78
N ILE A 160 -5.25 -7.42 -21.96
CA ILE A 160 -5.22 -6.46 -23.08
C ILE A 160 -4.00 -5.54 -22.99
N LEU A 161 -3.70 -5.02 -21.80
CA LEU A 161 -2.54 -4.16 -21.56
C LEU A 161 -1.23 -4.93 -21.76
N TRP A 162 -1.22 -6.23 -21.44
CA TRP A 162 -0.09 -7.11 -21.71
C TRP A 162 0.06 -7.39 -23.22
N MET A 163 -1.03 -7.70 -23.94
CA MET A 163 -1.01 -7.86 -25.40
C MET A 163 -0.64 -6.56 -26.14
N ARG A 164 -1.00 -5.40 -25.59
CA ARG A 164 -0.63 -4.07 -26.14
C ARG A 164 0.76 -3.58 -25.69
N GLY A 165 1.51 -4.38 -24.92
CA GLY A 165 2.89 -4.06 -24.54
C GLY A 165 3.06 -3.06 -23.39
N TYR A 166 1.99 -2.51 -22.82
CA TYR A 166 2.07 -1.50 -21.74
C TYR A 166 2.56 -2.05 -20.39
N LEU A 167 2.33 -3.33 -20.10
CA LEU A 167 2.74 -4.00 -18.85
C LEU A 167 3.97 -4.91 -19.03
N GLY A 168 4.49 -5.01 -20.25
CA GLY A 168 5.63 -5.86 -20.61
C GLY A 168 6.92 -5.07 -20.71
N GLY A 169 7.61 -4.87 -19.58
CA GLY A 169 8.98 -4.37 -19.57
C GLY A 169 9.96 -5.43 -20.06
N LYS A 170 10.07 -5.57 -21.39
CA LYS A 170 11.14 -6.30 -22.10
C LYS A 170 10.90 -6.07 -23.58
N ASP A 171 11.34 -4.90 -24.06
CA ASP A 171 11.71 -4.63 -25.47
C ASP A 171 12.09 -3.14 -25.67
N ASP A 172 11.76 -2.26 -24.72
CA ASP A 172 12.05 -0.81 -24.79
C ASP A 172 13.55 -0.47 -24.88
N GLU A 173 14.43 -1.24 -24.20
CA GLU A 173 15.88 -1.03 -24.32
C GLU A 173 16.37 -1.25 -25.76
N ASN A 174 15.85 -2.25 -26.47
CA ASN A 174 16.27 -2.53 -27.85
C ASN A 174 15.81 -1.46 -28.84
N GLU A 175 14.71 -0.74 -28.60
CA GLU A 175 14.20 0.27 -29.52
C GLU A 175 14.95 1.60 -29.39
N GLU A 176 15.25 2.06 -28.17
CA GLU A 176 16.06 3.28 -27.96
C GLU A 176 17.48 3.16 -28.55
N PHE A 177 18.13 2.01 -28.36
CA PHE A 177 19.48 1.80 -28.90
C PHE A 177 19.50 1.60 -30.43
N ARG A 178 18.43 1.09 -31.05
CA ARG A 178 18.30 1.05 -32.53
C ARG A 178 18.23 2.46 -33.14
N ARG A 179 17.73 3.45 -32.40
CA ARG A 179 17.72 4.87 -32.82
C ARG A 179 19.11 5.50 -32.81
N LEU A 180 20.07 4.95 -32.06
CA LEU A 180 21.47 5.41 -32.01
C LEU A 180 22.33 4.93 -33.20
N GLY A 181 21.74 4.31 -34.23
CA GLY A 181 22.45 3.93 -35.46
C GLY A 181 23.56 2.89 -35.29
N THR A 182 23.63 2.24 -34.13
CA THR A 182 24.69 1.29 -33.76
C THR A 182 24.27 -0.13 -34.14
N ALA A 183 25.14 -0.89 -34.83
CA ALA A 183 24.80 -2.25 -35.26
C ALA A 183 24.69 -3.21 -34.06
N TYR A 184 23.79 -4.17 -34.16
CA TYR A 184 23.58 -5.19 -33.13
C TYR A 184 24.15 -6.54 -33.56
N PHE A 185 24.92 -7.14 -32.67
CA PHE A 185 25.45 -8.49 -32.84
C PHE A 185 24.81 -9.43 -31.82
N SER A 186 24.42 -10.61 -32.26
CA SER A 186 24.00 -11.68 -31.34
C SER A 186 25.22 -12.26 -30.61
N LEU A 187 25.02 -12.73 -29.38
CA LEU A 187 26.05 -13.41 -28.60
C LEU A 187 26.55 -14.65 -29.34
N LYS A 188 25.67 -15.34 -30.08
CA LYS A 188 26.05 -16.47 -30.93
C LYS A 188 27.07 -16.05 -31.99
N GLN A 189 26.81 -14.96 -32.73
CA GLN A 189 27.75 -14.43 -33.72
C GLN A 189 29.10 -14.07 -33.09
N ILE A 190 29.10 -13.39 -31.93
CA ILE A 190 30.32 -12.99 -31.26
C ILE A 190 31.10 -14.18 -30.70
N LYS A 191 30.41 -15.19 -30.14
CA LYS A 191 31.04 -16.44 -29.71
C LYS A 191 31.70 -17.15 -30.87
N THR A 192 31.03 -17.27 -32.02
CA THR A 192 31.63 -17.85 -33.22
C THR A 192 32.84 -17.04 -33.68
N ALA A 193 32.72 -15.71 -33.74
CA ALA A 193 33.80 -14.83 -34.20
C ALA A 193 35.06 -14.87 -33.31
N THR A 194 34.88 -15.10 -32.00
CA THR A 194 35.97 -15.12 -31.01
C THR A 194 36.45 -16.53 -30.65
N ASN A 195 35.91 -17.57 -31.31
CA ASN A 195 36.13 -18.97 -30.96
C ASN A 195 35.81 -19.27 -29.48
N GLU A 196 34.60 -18.91 -29.06
CA GLU A 196 34.09 -19.03 -27.69
C GLU A 196 34.91 -18.25 -26.65
N PHE A 197 35.33 -17.03 -27.00
CA PHE A 197 36.20 -16.18 -26.15
C PHE A 197 37.50 -16.90 -25.74
N ASN A 198 38.11 -17.62 -26.71
CA ASN A 198 39.34 -18.36 -26.47
C ASN A 198 40.43 -17.45 -25.88
N ILE A 199 41.16 -17.92 -24.87
CA ILE A 199 42.22 -17.15 -24.24
C ILE A 199 43.35 -16.77 -25.21
N ARG A 200 43.58 -17.56 -26.27
CA ARG A 200 44.53 -17.25 -27.35
C ARG A 200 44.16 -15.99 -28.14
N ASN A 201 42.87 -15.65 -28.16
CA ASN A 201 42.36 -14.47 -28.83
C ASN A 201 42.30 -13.25 -27.89
N LYS A 202 42.66 -13.39 -26.61
CA LYS A 202 42.67 -12.26 -25.67
C LYS A 202 43.83 -11.32 -26.00
N ILE A 203 43.51 -10.08 -26.33
CA ILE A 203 44.48 -9.05 -26.75
C ILE A 203 44.76 -8.01 -25.66
N GLY A 204 43.96 -7.98 -24.61
CA GLY A 204 44.15 -7.11 -23.45
C GLY A 204 43.14 -7.37 -22.33
N GLU A 205 43.43 -6.85 -21.15
CA GLU A 205 42.51 -6.82 -20.01
C GLU A 205 42.85 -5.63 -19.12
N GLY A 206 41.82 -4.98 -18.58
CA GLY A 206 41.94 -3.91 -17.60
C GLY A 206 40.74 -3.89 -16.66
N GLY A 207 40.56 -2.78 -15.93
CA GLY A 207 39.43 -2.62 -14.99
C GLY A 207 38.04 -2.76 -15.62
N PHE A 208 37.94 -2.58 -16.94
CA PHE A 208 36.71 -2.68 -17.71
C PHE A 208 36.43 -4.10 -18.24
N GLY A 209 37.33 -5.06 -17.99
CA GLY A 209 37.21 -6.44 -18.45
C GLY A 209 38.14 -6.80 -19.61
N PRO A 210 38.05 -8.05 -20.09
CA PRO A 210 38.91 -8.57 -21.16
C PRO A 210 38.48 -8.11 -22.55
N VAL A 211 39.45 -7.99 -23.45
CA VAL A 211 39.25 -7.68 -24.86
C VAL A 211 39.76 -8.85 -25.71
N TYR A 212 38.93 -9.30 -26.66
CA TYR A 212 39.22 -10.43 -27.53
C TYR A 212 39.26 -10.00 -28.99
N LYS A 213 40.21 -10.55 -29.75
CA LYS A 213 40.20 -10.50 -31.22
C LYS A 213 39.17 -11.48 -31.75
N GLY A 214 38.42 -11.07 -32.76
CA GLY A 214 37.50 -11.93 -33.48
C GLY A 214 37.51 -11.68 -34.98
N VAL A 215 36.95 -12.61 -35.73
CA VAL A 215 36.74 -12.50 -37.18
C VAL A 215 35.26 -12.74 -37.48
N LEU A 216 34.59 -11.75 -38.02
CA LEU A 216 33.19 -11.84 -38.43
C LEU A 216 33.04 -12.72 -39.68
N PRO A 217 31.82 -13.20 -40.00
CA PRO A 217 31.58 -14.06 -41.17
C PRO A 217 31.96 -13.43 -42.52
N ASP A 218 31.95 -12.09 -42.60
CA ASP A 218 32.38 -11.31 -43.76
C ASP A 218 33.92 -11.15 -43.86
N GLY A 219 34.68 -11.79 -42.96
CA GLY A 219 36.14 -11.73 -42.88
C GLY A 219 36.66 -10.50 -42.10
N LYS A 220 35.76 -9.63 -41.62
CA LYS A 220 36.16 -8.42 -40.91
C LYS A 220 36.74 -8.74 -39.53
N ILE A 221 37.94 -8.23 -39.26
CA ILE A 221 38.60 -8.39 -37.97
C ILE A 221 38.05 -7.36 -36.98
N ILE A 222 37.68 -7.82 -35.79
CA ILE A 222 37.05 -7.01 -34.73
C ILE A 222 37.77 -7.17 -33.39
N ALA A 223 37.61 -6.17 -32.53
CA ALA A 223 37.96 -6.24 -31.12
C ALA A 223 36.67 -6.23 -30.28
N VAL A 224 36.48 -7.27 -29.47
CA VAL A 224 35.31 -7.48 -28.62
C VAL A 224 35.70 -7.22 -27.18
N LYS A 225 35.24 -6.09 -26.64
CA LYS A 225 35.43 -5.73 -25.23
C LYS A 225 34.26 -6.27 -24.41
N GLN A 226 34.55 -7.20 -23.51
CA GLN A 226 33.57 -7.72 -22.58
C GLN A 226 33.56 -6.86 -21.32
N LEU A 227 32.44 -6.21 -21.05
CA LEU A 227 32.31 -5.40 -19.84
C LEU A 227 32.07 -6.30 -18.63
N SER A 228 32.76 -6.00 -17.52
CA SER A 228 32.62 -6.79 -16.31
C SER A 228 31.21 -6.63 -15.71
N SER A 229 30.55 -7.75 -15.40
CA SER A 229 29.22 -7.79 -14.79
C SER A 229 29.25 -7.61 -13.25
N LYS A 230 30.41 -7.30 -12.67
CA LYS A 230 30.64 -7.33 -11.22
C LYS A 230 30.20 -6.05 -10.48
N SER A 231 29.68 -5.03 -11.17
CA SER A 231 29.29 -3.77 -10.53
C SER A 231 28.21 -3.00 -11.31
N LYS A 232 27.47 -2.12 -10.61
CA LYS A 232 26.58 -1.11 -11.26
C LYS A 232 27.35 -0.16 -12.19
N GLN A 233 28.66 -0.08 -12.03
CA GLN A 233 29.55 0.76 -12.84
C GLN A 233 29.66 0.24 -14.29
N GLY A 234 29.71 -1.08 -14.51
CA GLY A 234 29.78 -1.65 -15.87
C GLY A 234 28.58 -1.29 -16.75
N ASN A 235 27.37 -1.23 -16.19
CA ASN A 235 26.17 -0.80 -16.93
C ASN A 235 26.22 0.69 -17.28
N ARG A 236 26.68 1.56 -16.37
CA ARG A 236 26.82 2.99 -16.64
C ARG A 236 27.92 3.26 -17.67
N GLU A 237 29.03 2.52 -17.60
CA GLU A 237 30.11 2.58 -18.58
C GLU A 237 29.62 2.13 -19.96
N PHE A 238 28.82 1.06 -20.02
CA PHE A 238 28.20 0.59 -21.26
C PHE A 238 27.30 1.64 -21.92
N VAL A 239 26.37 2.23 -21.14
CA VAL A 239 25.45 3.27 -21.64
C VAL A 239 26.22 4.51 -22.08
N ASN A 240 27.23 4.94 -21.32
CA ASN A 240 28.08 6.07 -21.70
C ASN A 240 28.88 5.79 -22.97
N GLU A 241 29.47 4.59 -23.11
CA GLU A 241 30.33 4.24 -24.23
C GLU A 241 29.51 4.09 -25.53
N ILE A 242 28.31 3.50 -25.46
CA ILE A 242 27.37 3.49 -26.60
C ILE A 242 26.84 4.88 -26.90
N GLY A 243 26.37 5.62 -25.90
CA GLY A 243 25.75 6.94 -26.09
C GLY A 243 26.72 7.98 -26.66
N MET A 244 28.00 7.96 -26.24
CA MET A 244 29.00 8.92 -26.73
C MET A 244 29.62 8.49 -28.06
N ILE A 245 30.03 7.22 -28.22
CA ILE A 245 30.84 6.82 -29.38
C ILE A 245 29.96 6.51 -30.61
N SER A 246 28.69 6.15 -30.44
CA SER A 246 27.78 5.94 -31.58
C SER A 246 27.61 7.20 -32.45
N ALA A 247 27.70 8.38 -31.85
CA ALA A 247 27.58 9.67 -32.51
C ALA A 247 28.91 10.25 -33.03
N LEU A 248 30.05 9.63 -32.71
CA LEU A 248 31.37 10.18 -33.01
C LEU A 248 32.10 9.35 -34.06
N GLN A 249 32.27 9.93 -35.25
CA GLN A 249 33.10 9.36 -36.31
C GLN A 249 34.25 10.32 -36.61
N HIS A 250 35.47 9.92 -36.25
CA HIS A 250 36.67 10.71 -36.51
C HIS A 250 37.85 9.80 -36.88
N PRO A 251 38.72 10.17 -37.84
CA PRO A 251 39.87 9.32 -38.26
C PRO A 251 40.89 9.00 -37.16
N ASN A 252 40.87 9.74 -36.04
CA ASN A 252 41.73 9.50 -34.88
C ASN A 252 40.99 8.98 -33.65
N LEU A 253 39.75 8.49 -33.83
CA LEU A 253 38.96 7.82 -32.80
C LEU A 253 38.65 6.39 -33.26
N VAL A 254 38.81 5.42 -32.37
CA VAL A 254 38.52 4.01 -32.67
C VAL A 254 37.02 3.86 -32.94
N LYS A 255 36.68 3.28 -34.09
CA LYS A 255 35.31 3.10 -34.55
C LYS A 255 34.61 1.98 -33.78
N LEU A 256 33.51 2.34 -33.13
CA LEU A 256 32.53 1.38 -32.61
C LEU A 256 31.70 0.85 -33.79
N TYR A 257 31.74 -0.45 -34.02
CA TYR A 257 30.86 -1.10 -35.00
C TYR A 257 29.49 -1.42 -34.41
N GLY A 258 29.45 -1.80 -33.14
CA GLY A 258 28.20 -2.25 -32.55
C GLY A 258 28.31 -2.74 -31.11
N CYS A 259 27.22 -3.30 -30.61
CA CYS A 259 27.17 -3.93 -29.31
C CYS A 259 26.41 -5.27 -29.34
N CYS A 260 26.57 -6.05 -28.27
CA CYS A 260 25.77 -7.24 -27.98
C CYS A 260 25.24 -7.12 -26.56
N ILE A 261 23.92 -7.22 -26.41
CA ILE A 261 23.20 -7.16 -25.14
C ILE A 261 22.35 -8.43 -25.03
N GLU A 262 22.84 -9.43 -24.29
CA GLU A 262 22.08 -10.65 -24.04
C GLU A 262 22.14 -11.01 -22.56
N GLY A 263 21.02 -10.82 -21.85
CA GLY A 263 20.90 -11.09 -20.41
C GLY A 263 21.83 -10.22 -19.58
N LYS A 264 22.87 -10.81 -18.98
CA LYS A 264 23.89 -10.10 -18.18
C LYS A 264 25.20 -9.86 -18.94
N VAL A 265 25.24 -10.25 -20.23
CA VAL A 265 26.44 -10.15 -21.06
C VAL A 265 26.34 -8.88 -21.89
N LEU A 266 27.23 -7.92 -21.61
CA LEU A 266 27.37 -6.66 -22.32
C LEU A 266 28.71 -6.65 -23.05
N LEU A 267 28.68 -6.58 -24.37
CA LEU A 267 29.87 -6.56 -25.22
C LEU A 267 29.83 -5.35 -26.15
N LEU A 268 31.00 -4.75 -26.36
CA LEU A 268 31.22 -3.71 -27.37
C LEU A 268 32.13 -4.24 -28.46
N VAL A 269 31.76 -3.96 -29.71
CA VAL A 269 32.44 -4.45 -30.92
C VAL A 269 33.09 -3.27 -31.62
N TYR A 270 34.41 -3.24 -31.63
CA TYR A 270 35.24 -2.20 -32.23
C TYR A 270 35.96 -2.69 -33.46
N GLU A 271 36.48 -1.74 -34.24
CA GLU A 271 37.56 -2.04 -35.17
C GLU A 271 38.79 -2.62 -34.45
N TYR A 272 39.46 -3.55 -35.12
CA TYR A 272 40.68 -4.13 -34.59
C TYR A 272 41.88 -3.25 -34.97
N MET A 273 42.71 -2.92 -33.97
CA MET A 273 43.93 -2.13 -34.15
C MET A 273 45.15 -3.06 -34.19
N GLU A 274 45.78 -3.20 -35.36
CA GLU A 274 46.86 -4.18 -35.60
C GLU A 274 48.08 -4.00 -34.68
N ASN A 275 48.44 -2.75 -34.37
CA ASN A 275 49.62 -2.40 -33.57
C ASN A 275 49.34 -2.29 -32.06
N ASN A 276 48.16 -2.72 -31.61
CA ASN A 276 47.74 -2.70 -30.21
C ASN A 276 47.83 -1.27 -29.59
N SER A 277 47.84 -1.16 -28.26
CA SER A 277 47.91 0.11 -27.54
C SER A 277 49.28 0.77 -27.62
N LEU A 278 49.32 2.11 -27.57
CA LEU A 278 50.56 2.86 -27.48
C LEU A 278 51.37 2.50 -26.22
N ALA A 279 50.70 2.16 -25.12
CA ALA A 279 51.34 1.67 -23.91
C ALA A 279 52.12 0.37 -24.17
N HIS A 280 51.52 -0.57 -24.91
CA HIS A 280 52.21 -1.78 -25.34
C HIS A 280 53.41 -1.43 -26.25
N ALA A 281 53.24 -0.54 -27.23
CA ALA A 281 54.32 -0.15 -28.13
C ALA A 281 55.52 0.52 -27.41
N LEU A 282 55.27 1.27 -26.33
CA LEU A 282 56.31 2.01 -25.61
C LEU A 282 56.96 1.22 -24.46
N PHE A 283 56.17 0.39 -23.76
CA PHE A 283 56.56 -0.23 -22.50
C PHE A 283 56.56 -1.76 -22.53
N ALA A 284 56.29 -2.40 -23.67
CA ALA A 284 56.47 -3.86 -23.79
C ALA A 284 57.95 -4.26 -23.62
N LYS A 285 58.15 -5.55 -23.32
CA LYS A 285 59.47 -6.18 -23.25
C LYS A 285 60.22 -5.98 -24.58
N GLU A 286 61.56 -5.96 -24.54
CA GLU A 286 62.39 -5.55 -25.69
C GLU A 286 62.12 -6.35 -26.97
N ASP A 287 61.73 -7.62 -26.84
CA ASP A 287 61.37 -8.54 -27.92
C ASP A 287 60.00 -8.23 -28.58
N GLN A 288 59.15 -7.46 -27.91
CA GLN A 288 57.80 -7.09 -28.36
C GLN A 288 57.65 -5.57 -28.64
N LYS A 289 58.74 -4.81 -28.48
CA LYS A 289 58.71 -3.34 -28.58
C LYS A 289 58.69 -2.90 -30.04
N LEU A 290 57.65 -2.17 -30.42
CA LEU A 290 57.60 -1.50 -31.72
C LEU A 290 58.65 -0.37 -31.75
N ARG A 291 59.54 -0.40 -32.75
CA ARG A 291 60.50 0.69 -32.98
C ARG A 291 59.79 1.89 -33.61
N LEU A 292 59.27 2.77 -32.75
CA LEU A 292 58.67 4.03 -33.16
C LEU A 292 59.76 5.09 -33.37
N ASP A 293 60.04 5.44 -34.62
CA ASP A 293 60.91 6.56 -34.98
C ASP A 293 60.28 7.91 -34.60
N TRP A 294 61.10 8.96 -34.57
CA TRP A 294 60.64 10.29 -34.17
C TRP A 294 59.50 10.84 -35.07
N PRO A 295 59.58 10.72 -36.42
CA PRO A 295 58.47 11.11 -37.29
C PRO A 295 57.15 10.41 -36.95
N THR A 296 57.17 9.10 -36.65
CA THR A 296 55.96 8.35 -36.28
C THR A 296 55.42 8.80 -34.93
N ARG A 297 56.29 9.03 -33.93
CA ARG A 297 55.87 9.57 -32.63
C ARG A 297 55.19 10.92 -32.77
N ARG A 298 55.76 11.84 -33.55
CA ARG A 298 55.16 13.15 -33.85
C ARG A 298 53.77 12.99 -34.49
N ARG A 299 53.61 12.04 -35.42
CA ARG A 299 52.33 11.76 -36.08
C ARG A 299 51.29 11.23 -35.09
N ILE A 300 51.70 10.35 -34.17
CA ILE A 300 50.83 9.84 -33.09
C ILE A 300 50.35 10.99 -32.20
N CYS A 301 51.26 11.85 -31.72
CA CYS A 301 50.90 13.00 -30.89
C CYS A 301 49.91 13.95 -31.60
N LEU A 302 50.17 14.23 -32.89
CA LEU A 302 49.27 15.07 -33.69
C LEU A 302 47.89 14.40 -33.88
N GLY A 303 47.84 13.09 -34.10
CA GLY A 303 46.59 12.34 -34.21
C GLY A 303 45.77 12.38 -32.92
N ILE A 304 46.42 12.21 -31.76
CA ILE A 304 45.76 12.31 -30.45
C ILE A 304 45.19 13.72 -30.25
N ALA A 305 45.96 14.77 -30.55
CA ALA A 305 45.49 16.15 -30.43
C ALA A 305 44.28 16.42 -31.34
N LYS A 306 44.29 15.91 -32.57
CA LYS A 306 43.16 16.02 -33.51
C LYS A 306 41.92 15.25 -33.07
N GLY A 307 42.09 14.11 -32.40
CA GLY A 307 40.96 13.32 -31.90
C GLY A 307 40.29 13.89 -30.65
N LEU A 308 41.02 14.72 -29.88
CA LEU A 308 40.53 15.34 -28.64
C LEU A 308 39.97 16.75 -28.84
N ALA A 309 40.41 17.46 -29.87
CA ALA A 309 39.96 18.81 -30.22
C ALA A 309 38.61 18.79 -30.93
#